data_AF-A0AA39UAA8-F1
#
_entry.id   AF-A0AA39UAA8-F1
#
_cell.length_a   1.000
_cell.length_b   1.000
_cell.length_c   1.000
_cell.angle_alpha   90.00
_cell.angle_beta   90.00
_cell.angle_gamma   90.00
#
_symmetry.space_group_name_H-M   'P 1'
#
loop_
_entity.id
_entity.type
_entity.pdbx_description
1 polymer ?
#
loop_
_entity_poly.entity_id
_entity_poly.type
_entity_poly.pdbx_seq_one_letter_code
_entity_poly.pdbx_strand_id
1 'polypeptide(L)'
;MSTDPKTENLHHQLFEEGLKVRRAVLGHDLLNLGIIIAQKAWLELALHTRGAINNGLSEIEIREAVLQATVYCGTPAGVEAMLITEKTINEMVTKGEYKRPEA
;
A
#
# COMPACT_ATOMS: atom_id res chain seq x y z
N MET A 1 12.42 12.50 4.08
CA MET A 1 11.81 13.78 4.51
C MET A 1 12.86 14.59 5.26
N SER A 2 12.76 15.93 5.26
CA SER A 2 13.67 16.78 6.05
C SER A 2 13.50 16.47 7.53
N THR A 3 14.59 16.51 8.29
CA THR A 3 14.59 16.39 9.75
C THR A 3 14.49 17.75 10.44
N ASP A 4 14.33 18.85 9.68
CA ASP A 4 14.17 20.19 10.22
C ASP A 4 12.76 20.36 10.82
N PRO A 5 12.63 20.61 12.14
CA PRO A 5 11.35 20.80 12.80
C PRO A 5 10.51 21.95 12.21
N LYS A 6 11.16 22.98 11.63
CA LYS A 6 10.46 24.11 11.01
C LYS A 6 9.66 23.69 9.77
N THR A 7 10.04 22.57 9.15
CA THR A 7 9.43 22.07 7.92
C THR A 7 8.42 20.94 8.16
N GLU A 8 8.26 20.47 9.39
CA GLU A 8 7.41 19.33 9.72
C GLU A 8 5.94 19.54 9.30
N ASN A 9 5.36 20.68 9.69
CA ASN A 9 3.98 21.04 9.31
C ASN A 9 3.82 21.16 7.79
N LEU A 10 4.81 21.74 7.11
CA LEU A 10 4.79 21.89 5.65
C LEU A 10 4.84 20.52 4.96
N HIS A 11 5.67 19.60 5.45
CA HIS A 11 5.73 18.25 4.92
C HIS A 11 4.42 17.49 5.09
N HIS A 12 3.79 17.61 6.27
CA HIS A 12 2.50 16.99 6.51
C HIS A 12 1.42 17.57 5.59
N GLN A 13 1.38 18.89 5.42
CA GLN A 13 0.44 19.53 4.50
C GLN A 13 0.65 19.08 3.05
N LEU A 14 1.89 19.13 2.55
CA LEU A 14 2.21 18.72 1.18
C LEU A 14 1.94 17.23 0.94
N PHE A 15 2.15 16.39 1.95
CA PHE A 15 1.80 14.98 1.88
C PHE A 15 0.29 14.79 1.68
N GLU A 16 -0.53 15.43 2.53
CA GLU A 16 -1.99 15.36 2.47
C GLU A 16 -2.53 15.93 1.16
N GLU A 17 -2.05 17.09 0.72
CA GLU A 17 -2.44 17.68 -0.57
C GLU A 17 -2.02 16.78 -1.74
N GLY A 18 -0.80 16.25 -1.71
CA GLY A 18 -0.33 15.29 -2.70
C GLY A 18 -1.16 14.00 -2.71
N LEU A 19 -1.63 13.54 -1.55
CA LEU A 19 -2.49 12.37 -1.42
C LEU A 19 -3.84 12.61 -2.10
N LYS A 20 -4.45 13.78 -1.89
CA LYS A 20 -5.71 14.17 -2.54
C LYS A 20 -5.56 14.22 -4.06
N VAL A 21 -4.49 14.82 -4.57
CA VAL A 21 -4.22 14.88 -6.01
C VAL A 21 -4.00 13.49 -6.60
N ARG A 22 -3.20 12.64 -5.95
CA ARG A 22 -2.97 11.26 -6.42
C ARG A 22 -4.27 10.46 -6.49
N ARG A 23 -5.15 10.56 -5.49
CA ARG A 23 -6.47 9.90 -5.54
C ARG A 23 -7.33 10.41 -6.69
N ALA A 24 -7.33 11.73 -6.94
CA ALA A 24 -8.13 12.33 -8.00
C ALA A 24 -7.63 11.97 -9.42
N VAL A 25 -6.32 11.77 -9.59
CA VAL A 25 -5.70 11.52 -10.91
C VAL A 25 -5.50 10.04 -11.21
N LEU A 26 -5.08 9.24 -10.21
CA LEU A 26 -4.69 7.83 -10.39
C LEU A 26 -5.78 6.83 -9.98
N GLY A 27 -6.88 7.29 -9.36
CA GLY A 27 -7.90 6.41 -8.79
C GLY A 27 -7.43 5.70 -7.52
N HIS A 28 -8.18 4.68 -7.09
CA HIS A 28 -7.91 3.91 -5.86
C HIS A 28 -6.47 3.35 -5.81
N ASP A 29 -5.88 3.26 -4.60
CA ASP A 29 -4.48 2.89 -4.31
C ASP A 29 -4.00 1.53 -4.88
N LEU A 30 -4.92 0.78 -5.49
CA LEU A 30 -4.70 -0.47 -6.19
C LEU A 30 -3.61 -0.39 -7.28
N LEU A 31 -3.62 0.68 -8.08
CA LEU A 31 -2.61 0.87 -9.15
C LEU A 31 -1.21 1.05 -8.56
N ASN A 32 -1.09 1.75 -7.44
CA ASN A 32 0.19 1.99 -6.78
C ASN A 32 0.80 0.67 -6.28
N LEU A 33 -0.01 -0.22 -5.70
CA LEU A 33 0.45 -1.55 -5.29
C LEU A 33 0.99 -2.34 -6.48
N GLY A 34 0.26 -2.36 -7.61
CA GLY A 34 0.72 -3.02 -8.83
C GLY A 34 2.06 -2.49 -9.35
N ILE A 35 2.26 -1.18 -9.36
CA ILE A 35 3.51 -0.55 -9.80
C ILE A 35 4.68 -0.90 -8.86
N ILE A 36 4.45 -0.84 -7.54
CA ILE A 36 5.48 -1.17 -6.54
C ILE A 36 5.89 -2.64 -6.66
N ILE A 37 4.93 -3.55 -6.86
CA ILE A 37 5.22 -4.97 -7.08
C ILE A 37 6.02 -5.16 -8.37
N ALA A 38 5.67 -4.49 -9.46
CA ALA A 38 6.40 -4.56 -10.72
C ALA A 38 7.87 -4.13 -10.58
N GLN A 39 8.10 -3.09 -9.77
CA GLN A 39 9.42 -2.56 -9.43
C GLN A 39 10.20 -3.42 -8.43
N LYS A 40 9.56 -4.40 -7.78
CA LYS A 40 10.16 -5.25 -6.73
C LYS A 40 10.65 -4.43 -5.53
N ALA A 41 9.98 -3.32 -5.25
CA ALA A 41 10.28 -2.42 -4.15
C ALA A 41 9.62 -2.92 -2.86
N TRP A 42 10.10 -4.06 -2.34
CA TRP A 42 9.45 -4.83 -1.27
C TRP A 42 9.30 -4.09 0.07
N LEU A 43 10.29 -3.26 0.43
CA LEU A 43 10.22 -2.44 1.64
C LEU A 43 9.05 -1.44 1.55
N GLU A 44 8.89 -0.82 0.39
CA GLU A 44 7.80 0.13 0.11
C GLU A 44 6.45 -0.60 0.04
N LEU A 45 6.41 -1.83 -0.47
CA LEU A 45 5.17 -2.60 -0.58
C LEU A 45 4.46 -2.76 0.77
N ALA A 46 5.19 -3.01 1.86
CA ALA A 46 4.60 -3.11 3.20
C ALA A 46 3.98 -1.77 3.64
N LEU A 47 4.71 -0.66 3.47
CA LEU A 47 4.23 0.68 3.80
C LEU A 47 2.96 1.03 3.02
N HIS A 48 2.98 0.78 1.71
CA HIS A 48 1.86 1.10 0.82
C HIS A 48 0.67 0.15 1.01
N THR A 49 0.88 -1.09 1.45
CA THR A 49 -0.22 -2.00 1.85
C THR A 49 -0.97 -1.45 3.06
N ARG A 50 -0.25 -0.98 4.08
CA ARG A 50 -0.84 -0.33 5.25
C ARG A 50 -1.59 0.94 4.88
N GLY A 51 -0.97 1.78 4.03
CA GLY A 51 -1.60 2.97 3.47
C GLY A 51 -2.88 2.65 2.71
N ALA A 52 -2.87 1.63 1.87
CA ALA A 52 -4.03 1.19 1.09
C ALA A 52 -5.21 0.79 1.99
N ILE A 53 -4.98 -0.06 3.01
CA ILE A 53 -6.02 -0.43 3.99
C ILE A 53 -6.58 0.81 4.70
N ASN A 54 -5.71 1.68 5.20
CA ASN A 54 -6.13 2.92 5.88
C ASN A 54 -6.90 3.87 4.96
N ASN A 55 -6.65 3.77 3.65
CA ASN A 55 -7.31 4.57 2.63
C ASN A 55 -8.63 3.95 2.13
N GLY A 56 -8.99 2.77 2.62
CA GLY A 56 -10.28 2.10 2.36
C GLY A 56 -10.21 0.92 1.39
N LEU A 57 -9.02 0.51 0.92
CA LEU A 57 -8.91 -0.73 0.14
C LEU A 57 -9.20 -1.94 1.03
N SER A 58 -9.93 -2.90 0.46
CA SER A 58 -10.17 -4.20 1.07
C SER A 58 -8.99 -5.17 0.85
N GLU A 59 -8.88 -6.19 1.70
CA GLU A 59 -7.94 -7.30 1.47
C GLU A 59 -8.19 -8.02 0.14
N ILE A 60 -9.44 -8.01 -0.36
CA ILE A 60 -9.80 -8.62 -1.64
C ILE A 60 -9.17 -7.83 -2.78
N GLU A 61 -9.33 -6.51 -2.80
CA GLU A 61 -8.72 -5.63 -3.81
C GLU A 61 -7.19 -5.76 -3.79
N ILE A 62 -6.57 -5.77 -2.60
CA ILE A 62 -5.12 -5.98 -2.48
C ILE A 62 -4.70 -7.33 -3.10
N ARG A 63 -5.46 -8.39 -2.85
CA ARG A 63 -5.22 -9.71 -3.43
C ARG A 63 -5.35 -9.69 -4.96
N GLU A 64 -6.33 -8.95 -5.50
CA GLU A 64 -6.49 -8.79 -6.95
C GLU A 64 -5.26 -8.12 -7.58
N ALA A 65 -4.69 -7.08 -6.95
CA ALA A 65 -3.44 -6.48 -7.43
C ALA A 65 -2.27 -7.46 -7.43
N VAL A 66 -2.14 -8.29 -6.39
CA VAL A 66 -1.11 -9.33 -6.32
C VAL A 66 -1.30 -10.39 -7.40
N LEU A 67 -2.54 -10.85 -7.63
CA LEU A 67 -2.86 -11.82 -8.68
C LEU A 67 -2.56 -11.25 -10.08
N GLN A 68 -2.94 -10.00 -10.33
CA GLN A 68 -2.61 -9.31 -11.58
C GLN A 68 -1.09 -9.23 -11.77
N ALA A 69 -0.35 -8.82 -10.74
CA ALA A 69 1.11 -8.75 -10.80
C ALA A 69 1.75 -10.13 -10.99
N THR A 70 1.15 -11.19 -10.46
CA THR A 70 1.62 -12.58 -10.67
C THR A 70 1.59 -12.93 -12.16
N VAL A 71 0.53 -12.56 -12.87
CA VAL A 71 0.38 -12.81 -14.31
C VAL A 71 1.32 -11.93 -15.14
N TYR A 72 1.39 -10.63 -14.86
CA TYR A 72 2.10 -9.66 -15.72
C TYR A 72 3.56 -9.41 -15.36
N CYS A 73 3.94 -9.62 -14.10
CA CYS A 73 5.31 -9.45 -13.60
C CYS A 73 6.00 -10.80 -13.29
N GLY A 74 5.27 -11.91 -13.47
CA GLY A 74 5.75 -13.28 -13.27
C GLY A 74 5.50 -13.81 -11.86
N THR A 75 5.36 -15.14 -11.77
CA THR A 75 5.09 -15.87 -10.52
C THR A 75 6.02 -15.49 -9.37
N PRO A 76 7.35 -15.31 -9.55
CA PRO A 76 8.22 -14.91 -8.45
C PRO A 76 7.83 -13.57 -7.80
N ALA A 77 7.44 -12.57 -8.59
CA ALA A 77 7.02 -11.27 -8.07
C ALA A 77 5.68 -11.37 -7.34
N GLY A 78 4.77 -12.19 -7.85
CA GLY A 78 3.48 -12.47 -7.23
C GLY A 78 3.60 -13.15 -5.86
N VAL A 79 4.43 -14.19 -5.77
CA VAL A 79 4.66 -14.92 -4.51
C VAL A 79 5.26 -14.00 -3.45
N GLU A 80 6.29 -13.23 -3.81
CA GLU A 80 6.93 -12.30 -2.87
C GLU A 80 5.94 -11.22 -2.40
N ALA A 81 5.16 -10.65 -3.34
CA ALA A 81 4.14 -9.67 -3.00
C ALA A 81 3.05 -10.24 -2.08
N MET A 82 2.62 -11.48 -2.30
CA MET A 82 1.65 -12.16 -1.44
C MET A 82 2.19 -12.30 -0.01
N LEU A 83 3.44 -12.76 0.15
CA LEU A 83 4.06 -12.92 1.46
C LEU A 83 4.16 -11.59 2.22
N ILE A 84 4.58 -10.52 1.53
CA ILE A 84 4.74 -9.20 2.14
C ILE A 84 3.40 -8.59 2.53
N THR A 85 2.42 -8.62 1.62
CA THR A 85 1.08 -8.05 1.86
C THR A 85 0.39 -8.79 3.01
N GLU A 86 0.41 -10.13 3.00
CA GLU A 86 -0.15 -10.96 4.06
C GLU A 86 0.51 -10.69 5.41
N LYS A 87 1.85 -10.70 5.46
CA LYS A 87 2.60 -10.40 6.69
C LYS A 87 2.21 -9.03 7.24
N THR A 88 2.16 -8.01 6.38
CA THR A 88 1.82 -6.64 6.78
C THR A 88 0.41 -6.56 7.37
N ILE A 89 -0.57 -7.17 6.69
CA ILE A 89 -1.97 -7.16 7.15
C ILE A 89 -2.10 -7.91 8.48
N ASN A 90 -1.48 -9.09 8.62
CA ASN A 90 -1.50 -9.86 9.86
C ASN A 90 -0.84 -9.10 11.04
N GLU A 91 0.24 -8.36 10.78
CA GLU A 91 0.84 -7.46 11.77
C GLU A 91 -0.11 -6.33 12.18
N MET A 92 -0.82 -5.71 11.22
CA MET A 92 -1.81 -4.67 11.50
C MET A 92 -2.97 -5.22 12.36
N VAL A 93 -3.45 -6.42 12.06
CA VAL A 93 -4.48 -7.11 12.85
C VAL A 93 -3.97 -7.38 14.27
N THR A 94 -2.77 -7.93 14.41
CA THR A 94 -2.16 -8.23 15.72
C THR A 94 -1.99 -6.97 16.59
N LYS A 95 -1.66 -5.84 15.96
CA LYS A 95 -1.51 -4.53 16.63
C LYS A 95 -2.84 -3.80 16.87
N GLY A 96 -3.96 -4.34 16.37
CA GLY A 96 -5.28 -3.70 16.46
C GLY A 96 -5.46 -2.48 15.54
N GLU A 97 -4.57 -2.27 14.58
CA GLU A 97 -4.62 -1.18 13.59
C GLU A 97 -5.69 -1.43 12.52
N TYR A 98 -6.02 -2.71 12.28
CA TYR A 98 -7.01 -3.13 11.30
C TYR A 98 -7.82 -4.31 11.85
N LYS A 99 -9.14 -4.27 11.66
CA LYS A 99 -10.03 -5.37 12.00
C LYS A 99 -10.59 -5.91 10.70
N ARG A 100 -10.38 -7.21 10.46
CA ARG A 100 -11.00 -7.86 9.30
C ARG A 100 -12.52 -7.74 9.40
N PRO A 101 -13.22 -7.37 8.33
CA PRO A 101 -14.67 -7.39 8.31
C PRO A 101 -15.17 -8.83 8.59
N GLU A 102 -16.30 -8.94 9.28
CA GLU A 102 -16.96 -10.24 9.48
C GLU A 102 -17.38 -10.81 8.11
N ALA A 103 -17.19 -12.11 7.93
CA ALA A 103 -17.43 -12.83 6.68
C ALA A 103 -18.92 -12.96 6.34
#